data_AF-A0A9N9SM08-F1
#
_entry.id   AF-A0A9N9SM08-F1
#
_cell.length_a   1.000
_cell.length_b   1.000
_cell.length_c   1.000
_cell.angle_alpha   90.00
_cell.angle_beta   90.00
_cell.angle_gamma   90.00
#
_symmetry.space_group_name_H-M   'P 1'
#
loop_
_entity.id
_entity.type
_entity.pdbx_description
1 polymer ?
#
loop_
_entity_poly.entity_id
_entity_poly.type
_entity_poly.pdbx_seq_one_letter_code
_entity_poly.pdbx_strand_id
1 'polypeptide(L)'
;MSGLGKCFGHPIINMTESVKTWIGKGAVSKPGVGHMGAQIANMFKLTFCRQYYKEKRVWPALRVLPGLSERIQNCISSNIWKEDARNPWKAEEFEFLVLNQTFM
;
A
#
# COMPACT_ATOMS: atom_id res chain seq x y z
N MET A 1 31.31 -14.19 -8.15
CA MET A 1 31.05 -15.39 -8.97
C MET A 1 29.65 -15.34 -9.59
N SER A 2 29.32 -14.28 -10.35
CA SER A 2 27.97 -14.08 -10.91
C SER A 2 27.87 -14.44 -12.41
N GLY A 3 29.01 -14.78 -13.05
CA GLY A 3 29.09 -15.10 -14.47
C GLY A 3 29.02 -16.59 -14.80
N LEU A 4 29.33 -17.47 -13.83
CA LEU A 4 29.40 -18.92 -14.05
C LEU A 4 28.06 -19.53 -14.48
N GLY A 5 26.93 -18.96 -14.05
CA GLY A 5 25.60 -19.44 -14.44
C GLY A 5 25.29 -19.36 -15.94
N LYS A 6 26.02 -18.53 -16.70
CA LYS A 6 25.88 -18.45 -18.17
C LYS A 6 26.83 -19.37 -18.92
N CYS A 7 27.81 -19.97 -18.23
CA CYS A 7 28.84 -20.82 -18.84
C CYS A 7 28.39 -22.28 -19.02
N PHE A 8 27.31 -22.71 -18.36
CA PHE A 8 26.85 -24.11 -18.35
C PHE A 8 25.79 -24.42 -19.43
N GLY A 9 25.65 -23.57 -20.44
CA GLY A 9 24.64 -23.70 -21.49
C GLY A 9 23.25 -23.23 -21.06
N HIS A 10 22.32 -23.18 -22.01
CA HIS A 10 20.92 -22.81 -21.75
C HIS A 10 20.07 -24.07 -21.52
N PRO A 11 19.22 -24.09 -20.47
CA PRO A 11 18.31 -25.21 -20.27
C PRO A 11 17.29 -25.26 -21.41
N ILE A 12 16.91 -26.47 -21.80
CA ILE A 12 15.77 -26.67 -22.71
C ILE A 12 14.50 -26.42 -21.88
N ILE A 13 13.76 -25.36 -22.22
CA ILE A 13 12.55 -24.96 -21.49
C ILE A 13 11.35 -25.75 -22.01
N ASN A 14 10.69 -26.50 -21.13
CA ASN A 14 9.38 -27.08 -21.42
C ASN A 14 8.30 -26.00 -21.25
N MET A 15 7.86 -25.43 -22.36
CA MET A 15 6.86 -24.36 -22.36
C MET A 15 5.53 -24.82 -21.77
N THR A 16 5.11 -26.05 -22.04
CA THR A 16 3.84 -26.61 -21.57
C THR A 16 3.80 -26.73 -20.05
N GLU A 17 4.87 -27.28 -19.45
CA GLU A 17 4.99 -27.38 -17.99
C GLU A 17 5.15 -26.01 -17.32
N SER A 18 5.88 -25.09 -17.95
CA SER A 18 6.07 -23.73 -17.45
C SER A 18 4.74 -22.97 -17.38
N VAL A 19 3.94 -23.03 -18.45
CA VAL A 19 2.61 -22.42 -18.50
C VAL A 19 1.66 -23.07 -17.49
N LYS A 20 1.65 -24.41 -17.40
CA LYS A 20 0.82 -25.14 -16.43
C LYS A 20 1.16 -24.74 -14.99
N THR A 21 2.45 -24.61 -14.67
CA THR A 21 2.93 -24.18 -13.35
C THR A 21 2.55 -22.72 -13.06
N TRP A 22 2.64 -21.85 -14.06
CA TRP A 22 2.28 -20.44 -13.90
C TRP A 22 0.78 -20.25 -13.67
N ILE A 23 -0.07 -20.92 -14.45
CA ILE A 23 -1.53 -20.94 -14.25
C ILE A 23 -1.85 -21.48 -12.85
N GLY A 24 -1.21 -22.58 -12.46
CA GLY A 24 -1.37 -23.18 -11.13
C GLY A 24 -0.94 -22.26 -9.97
N LYS A 25 -0.08 -21.27 -10.21
CA LYS A 25 0.28 -20.24 -9.22
C LYS A 25 -0.65 -19.03 -9.25
N GLY A 26 -1.12 -18.64 -10.44
CA GLY A 26 -1.92 -17.43 -10.64
C GLY A 26 -3.41 -17.59 -10.34
N ALA A 27 -3.97 -18.80 -10.50
CA ALA A 27 -5.40 -19.05 -10.35
C ALA A 27 -5.83 -19.47 -8.92
N VAL A 28 -4.91 -19.50 -7.96
CA VAL A 28 -5.21 -19.95 -6.60
C VAL A 28 -5.87 -18.82 -5.82
N SER A 29 -7.16 -18.96 -5.55
CA SER A 29 -7.85 -18.13 -4.56
C SER A 29 -7.21 -18.38 -3.19
N LYS A 30 -6.64 -17.33 -2.61
CA LYS A 30 -6.04 -17.39 -1.27
C LYS A 30 -7.09 -16.91 -0.26
N PRO A 31 -7.55 -17.76 0.68
CA PRO A 31 -8.47 -17.32 1.73
C PRO A 31 -7.78 -16.30 2.65
N GLY A 32 -8.54 -15.31 3.14
CA GLY A 32 -8.03 -14.29 4.07
C GLY A 32 -7.33 -13.08 3.42
N VAL A 33 -7.21 -13.03 2.09
CA VAL A 33 -6.56 -11.89 1.40
C VAL A 33 -7.34 -10.57 1.54
N GLY A 34 -8.66 -10.61 1.73
CA GLY A 34 -9.47 -9.40 1.87
C GLY A 34 -9.03 -8.51 3.04
N HIS A 35 -8.73 -9.10 4.20
CA HIS A 35 -8.30 -8.34 5.37
C HIS A 35 -6.89 -7.75 5.19
N MET A 36 -5.96 -8.55 4.64
CA MET A 36 -4.63 -8.05 4.29
C MET A 36 -4.70 -6.94 3.23
N GLY A 37 -5.59 -7.06 2.25
CA GLY A 37 -5.83 -6.04 1.23
C GLY A 37 -6.29 -4.72 1.85
N ALA A 38 -7.20 -4.78 2.82
CA ALA A 38 -7.65 -3.59 3.55
C ALA A 38 -6.50 -2.94 4.34
N GLN A 39 -5.69 -3.73 5.04
CA GLN A 39 -4.51 -3.23 5.77
C GLN A 39 -3.50 -2.57 4.82
N ILE A 40 -3.22 -3.19 3.67
CA ILE A 40 -2.31 -2.63 2.64
C ILE A 40 -2.87 -1.31 2.10
N ALA A 41 -4.17 -1.25 1.80
CA ALA A 41 -4.80 -0.03 1.31
C ALA A 41 -4.70 1.11 2.34
N ASN A 42 -4.90 0.79 3.61
CA ASN A 42 -4.78 1.76 4.70
C ASN A 42 -3.33 2.22 4.93
N MET A 43 -2.37 1.30 4.84
CA MET A 43 -0.93 1.63 4.89
C MET A 43 -0.53 2.53 3.73
N PHE A 44 -1.09 2.29 2.53
CA PHE A 44 -0.87 3.14 1.37
C PHE A 44 -1.39 4.56 1.62
N LYS A 45 -2.62 4.72 2.12
CA LYS A 45 -3.19 6.04 2.46
C LYS A 45 -2.30 6.80 3.46
N LEU A 46 -1.88 6.15 4.54
CA LEU A 46 -0.96 6.74 5.52
C LEU A 46 0.33 7.21 4.87
N THR A 47 0.98 6.32 4.11
CA THR A 47 2.26 6.61 3.44
C THR A 47 2.11 7.78 2.47
N PHE A 48 1.04 7.78 1.67
CA PHE A 48 0.72 8.84 0.73
C PHE A 48 0.49 10.18 1.44
N CYS A 49 -0.40 10.22 2.44
CA CYS A 49 -0.69 11.45 3.19
C CYS A 49 0.57 12.00 3.88
N ARG A 50 1.41 11.12 4.45
CA ARG A 50 2.67 11.51 5.09
C ARG A 50 3.62 12.16 4.11
N GLN A 51 3.83 11.53 2.95
CA GLN A 51 4.73 12.05 1.92
C GLN A 51 4.18 13.35 1.31
N TYR A 52 2.89 13.38 1.00
CA TYR A 52 2.21 14.56 0.46
C TYR A 52 2.33 15.76 1.41
N TYR A 53 2.09 15.55 2.71
CA TYR A 53 2.22 16.62 3.71
C TYR A 53 3.68 17.06 3.87
N LYS A 54 4.65 16.14 3.78
CA LYS A 54 6.08 16.47 3.83
C LYS A 54 6.48 17.41 2.70
N GLU A 55 5.94 17.21 1.51
CA GLU A 55 6.25 18.00 0.31
C GLU A 55 5.43 19.30 0.22
N LYS A 56 4.12 19.23 0.43
CA LYS A 56 3.18 20.33 0.18
C LYS A 56 2.78 21.10 1.44
N ARG A 57 3.13 20.60 2.64
CA ARG A 57 2.75 21.18 3.95
C ARG A 57 1.24 21.35 4.14
N VAL A 58 0.46 20.54 3.43
CA VAL A 58 -1.00 20.53 3.48
C VAL A 58 -1.48 19.09 3.36
N TRP A 59 -2.62 18.78 3.99
CA TRP A 59 -3.26 17.48 3.77
C TRP A 59 -3.72 17.35 2.30
N PRO A 60 -3.65 16.15 1.72
CA PRO A 60 -4.23 15.92 0.39
C PRO A 60 -5.75 16.14 0.42
N ALA A 61 -6.37 16.24 -0.76
CA ALA A 61 -7.82 16.28 -0.86
C ALA A 61 -8.40 14.93 -0.40
N LEU A 62 -9.07 14.92 0.75
CA LEU A 62 -9.62 13.73 1.39
C LEU A 62 -11.13 13.85 1.53
N ARG A 63 -11.83 12.74 1.33
CA ARG A 63 -13.20 12.55 1.79
C ARG A 63 -13.17 11.75 3.09
N VAL A 64 -13.67 12.36 4.17
CA VAL A 64 -13.77 11.76 5.49
C VAL A 64 -15.10 11.00 5.60
N LEU A 65 -15.05 9.73 5.99
CA LEU A 65 -16.22 8.92 6.27
C LEU A 65 -16.56 8.94 7.79
N PRO A 66 -17.83 8.69 8.16
CA PRO A 66 -18.21 8.53 9.57
C PRO A 66 -17.40 7.40 10.22
N GLY A 67 -16.89 7.63 11.44
CA GLY A 67 -16.05 6.68 12.17
C GLY A 67 -14.55 6.97 12.16
N LEU A 68 -14.12 8.05 11.50
CA LEU A 68 -12.74 8.53 11.60
C LEU A 68 -12.38 8.91 13.04
N SER A 69 -11.16 8.59 13.48
CA SER A 69 -10.69 8.98 14.81
C SER A 69 -10.66 10.50 14.97
N GLU A 70 -11.12 10.99 16.13
CA GLU A 70 -11.09 12.43 16.45
C GLU A 70 -9.68 13.02 16.35
N ARG A 71 -8.66 12.21 16.69
CA ARG A 71 -7.25 12.59 16.58
C ARG A 71 -6.89 13.01 15.16
N ILE A 72 -7.23 12.19 14.15
CA ILE A 72 -6.94 12.51 12.75
C ILE A 72 -7.85 13.62 12.27
N GLN A 73 -9.14 13.59 12.61
CA GLN A 73 -10.08 14.62 12.19
C GLN A 73 -9.64 16.02 12.63
N ASN A 74 -9.16 16.16 13.88
CA ASN A 74 -8.61 17.41 14.41
C ASN A 74 -7.31 17.83 13.70
N CYS A 75 -6.48 16.86 13.29
CA CYS A 75 -5.26 17.13 12.54
C CYS A 75 -5.55 17.60 11.11
N ILE A 76 -6.56 17.02 10.44
CA ILE A 76 -7.01 17.43 9.12
C ILE A 76 -7.63 18.83 9.18
N SER A 77 -8.55 19.08 10.13
CA SER A 77 -9.23 20.38 10.25
C SER A 77 -8.27 21.52 10.60
N SER A 78 -7.25 21.23 11.41
CA SER A 78 -6.22 22.21 11.79
C SER A 78 -5.09 22.31 10.76
N ASN A 79 -5.09 21.48 9.72
CA ASN A 79 -3.99 21.30 8.77
C ASN A 79 -2.63 21.11 9.46
N ILE A 80 -2.54 20.20 10.43
CA ILE A 80 -1.31 19.87 11.16
C ILE A 80 -1.04 18.37 11.05
N TRP A 81 0.21 17.97 10.84
CA TRP A 81 0.67 16.58 10.94
C TRP A 81 1.31 16.32 12.31
N LYS A 82 0.59 15.65 13.22
CA LYS A 82 1.04 15.36 14.60
C LYS A 82 1.61 13.95 14.79
N GLU A 83 2.40 13.48 13.82
CA GLU A 83 3.14 12.24 13.99
C GLU A 83 4.42 12.48 14.78
N ASP A 84 4.65 11.70 15.83
CA ASP A 84 5.90 11.70 16.58
C ASP A 84 6.43 10.25 16.73
N ALA A 85 7.71 10.11 17.12
CA ALA A 85 8.36 8.80 17.25
C ALA A 85 7.83 7.93 18.40
N ARG A 86 7.25 8.53 19.44
CA ARG A 86 6.60 7.86 20.58
C ARG A 86 5.15 7.47 20.27
N ASN A 87 4.48 8.19 19.37
CA ASN A 87 3.09 7.96 18.99
C ASN A 87 2.90 8.04 17.47
N PRO A 88 3.45 7.08 16.70
CA PRO A 88 3.30 7.04 15.26
C PRO A 88 1.85 6.80 14.86
N TRP A 89 1.48 7.21 13.65
CA TRP A 89 0.19 6.87 13.09
C TRP A 89 0.11 5.37 12.79
N LYS A 90 -1.06 4.79 13.07
CA LYS A 90 -1.38 3.41 12.69
C LYS A 90 -2.15 3.40 11.38
N ALA A 91 -1.95 2.36 10.57
CA ALA A 91 -2.64 2.26 9.29
C ALA A 91 -4.16 2.23 9.47
N GLU A 92 -4.64 1.53 10.49
CA GLU A 92 -6.07 1.36 10.80
C GLU A 92 -6.78 2.70 11.03
N GLU A 93 -6.07 3.72 11.52
CA GLU A 93 -6.66 5.06 11.71
C GLU A 93 -7.05 5.73 10.38
N PHE A 94 -6.51 5.25 9.24
CA PHE A 94 -6.77 5.77 7.89
C PHE A 94 -7.86 4.97 7.16
N GLU A 95 -8.52 4.02 7.82
CA GLU A 95 -9.58 3.20 7.22
C GLU A 95 -10.71 4.06 6.64
N PHE A 96 -11.19 5.03 7.43
CA PHE A 96 -12.30 5.91 7.10
C PHE A 96 -11.92 7.13 6.25
N LEU A 97 -10.73 7.11 5.64
CA LEU A 97 -10.29 8.12 4.68
C LEU A 97 -10.37 7.60 3.25
N VAL A 98 -10.87 8.44 2.35
CA VAL A 98 -10.85 8.21 0.91
C VAL A 98 -10.04 9.32 0.26
N LEU A 99 -9.03 8.94 -0.52
CA LEU A 99 -8.28 9.89 -1.35
C LEU A 99 -9.22 10.37 -2.47
N ASN A 100 -9.46 11.67 -2.55
CA ASN A 100 -10.14 12.21 -3.73
C ASN A 100 -9.14 12.19 -4.90
N GLN A 101 -9.65 12.09 -6.14
CA GLN A 101 -8.81 12.19 -7.33
C GLN A 101 -8.13 13.57 -7.36
N THR A 102 -6.92 13.64 -6.81
CA THR A 102 -5.93 14.64 -7.18
C THR A 102 -5.45 14.27 -8.58
N PHE A 103 -6.15 14.78 -9.60
CA PHE A 103 -5.56 14.88 -10.92
C PHE A 103 -4.34 15.79 -10.78
N MET A 104 -3.15 15.20 -10.94
CA MET A 104 -1.89 15.91 -11.06
C MET A 104 -1.46 15.81 -12.51
#